data_AF-A0A3B9KJV1-F1
#
_entry.id   AF-A0A3B9KJV1-F1
#
_cell.length_a   1.000
_cell.length_b   1.000
_cell.length_c   1.000
_cell.angle_alpha   90.00
_cell.angle_beta   90.00
_cell.angle_gamma   90.00
#
_symmetry.space_group_name_H-M   'P 1'
#
loop_
_entity.id
_entity.type
_entity.pdbx_description
1 polymer ?
#
loop_
_entity_poly.entity_id
_entity_poly.type
_entity_poly.pdbx_seq_one_letter_code
_entity_poly.pdbx_strand_id
1 'polypeptide(L)'
;GEPSLLETQVELVQRACRYIETHLEGPLTLSALGEQVHLSPYHLQRVFKRIMGITPRQYAEAYRLGQLKTQLKDGESVTSALYEVGYSSSSRLYERTPVQLGMTPTVYRHGGKGMSINYTVVNCPLGRLLVAATAKGVCAVSLGDSDTTLESALVSEYPAAQIQRDDHQLG
;
A
#
# COMPACT_ATOMS: atom_id res chain seq x y z
N GLY A 1 -3.17 -29.41 17.35
CA GLY A 1 -2.08 -28.74 18.07
C GLY A 1 -2.45 -27.29 18.20
N GLU A 2 -2.05 -26.63 19.29
CA GLU A 2 -2.25 -25.19 19.40
C GLU A 2 -1.40 -24.44 18.36
N PRO A 3 -1.93 -23.38 17.74
CA PRO A 3 -1.17 -22.58 16.79
C PRO A 3 0.02 -21.91 17.48
N SER A 4 1.15 -21.86 16.79
CA SER A 4 2.33 -21.14 17.22
C SER A 4 2.07 -19.63 17.28
N LEU A 5 2.88 -18.91 18.08
CA LEU A 5 2.81 -17.45 18.17
C LEU A 5 2.92 -16.76 16.80
N LEU A 6 3.71 -17.33 15.88
CA LEU A 6 3.86 -16.79 14.53
C LEU A 6 2.57 -16.96 13.74
N GLU A 7 1.95 -18.14 13.74
CA GLU A 7 0.67 -18.39 13.06
C GLU A 7 -0.43 -17.45 13.57
N THR A 8 -0.51 -17.23 14.89
CA THR A 8 -1.45 -16.26 15.48
C THR A 8 -1.17 -14.83 15.01
N GLN A 9 0.10 -14.42 14.93
CA GLN A 9 0.47 -13.09 14.44
C GLN A 9 0.16 -12.91 12.95
N VAL A 10 0.31 -13.96 12.15
CA VAL A 10 -0.03 -13.98 10.73
C VAL A 10 -1.53 -13.79 10.53
N GLU A 11 -2.34 -14.59 11.21
CA GLU A 11 -3.81 -14.46 11.15
C GLU A 11 -4.26 -13.06 11.56
N LEU A 12 -3.62 -12.49 12.58
CA LEU A 12 -3.91 -11.15 13.06
C LEU A 12 -3.61 -10.09 11.99
N VAL A 13 -2.46 -10.17 11.34
CA VAL A 13 -2.07 -9.23 10.28
C VAL A 13 -2.98 -9.39 9.06
N GLN A 14 -3.39 -10.60 8.71
CA GLN A 14 -4.37 -10.81 7.63
C GLN A 14 -5.72 -10.13 7.94
N ARG A 15 -6.19 -10.24 9.19
CA ARG A 15 -7.42 -9.55 9.63
C ARG A 15 -7.25 -8.03 9.56
N ALA A 16 -6.10 -7.51 9.98
CA ALA A 16 -5.78 -6.09 9.88
C ALA A 16 -5.75 -5.59 8.42
N CYS A 17 -5.11 -6.34 7.50
CA CYS A 17 -5.09 -6.01 6.07
C CYS A 17 -6.52 -5.99 5.50
N ARG A 18 -7.32 -7.03 5.76
CA ARG A 18 -8.72 -7.10 5.30
C ARG A 18 -9.56 -5.95 5.83
N TYR A 19 -9.35 -5.56 7.09
CA TYR A 19 -10.04 -4.41 7.66
C TYR A 19 -9.69 -3.12 6.93
N ILE A 20 -8.39 -2.89 6.67
CA ILE A 20 -7.91 -1.74 5.88
C ILE A 20 -8.57 -1.74 4.49
N GLU A 21 -8.58 -2.89 3.83
CA GLU A 21 -9.07 -3.03 2.46
C GLU A 21 -10.57 -2.77 2.31
N THR A 22 -11.34 -3.02 3.37
CA THR A 22 -12.80 -2.85 3.40
C THR A 22 -13.26 -1.53 4.02
N HIS A 23 -12.37 -0.79 4.69
CA HIS A 23 -12.67 0.45 5.41
C HIS A 23 -11.72 1.58 4.98
N LEU A 24 -11.64 1.81 3.67
CA LEU A 24 -10.82 2.89 3.11
C LEU A 24 -11.46 4.27 3.24
N GLU A 25 -12.79 4.33 3.28
CA GLU A 25 -13.57 5.57 3.40
C GLU A 25 -13.46 6.13 4.82
N GLY A 26 -12.76 7.25 4.97
CA GLY A 26 -12.59 7.96 6.24
C GLY A 26 -11.22 7.75 6.93
N PRO A 27 -11.01 8.39 8.10
CA PRO A 27 -9.73 8.37 8.79
C PRO A 27 -9.44 6.99 9.38
N LEU A 28 -8.48 6.29 8.79
CA LEU A 28 -7.96 5.03 9.32
C LEU A 28 -7.05 5.34 10.53
N THR A 29 -7.52 5.05 11.74
CA THR A 29 -6.73 5.23 12.96
C THR A 29 -6.19 3.88 13.45
N LEU A 30 -4.98 3.89 14.02
CA LEU A 30 -4.41 2.70 14.65
C LEU A 30 -5.27 2.20 15.83
N SER A 31 -6.07 3.08 16.45
CA SER A 31 -7.03 2.70 17.51
C SER A 31 -8.15 1.82 16.97
N ALA A 32 -8.84 2.29 15.92
CA ALA A 32 -9.91 1.51 15.29
C ALA A 32 -9.39 0.16 14.79
N LEU A 33 -8.20 0.14 14.20
CA LEU A 33 -7.56 -1.09 13.74
C LEU A 33 -7.19 -2.03 14.90
N GLY A 34 -6.69 -1.47 16.01
CA GLY A 34 -6.38 -2.22 17.23
C GLY A 34 -7.61 -2.85 17.87
N GLU A 35 -8.73 -2.14 17.92
CA GLU A 35 -9.99 -2.65 18.44
C GLU A 35 -10.49 -3.87 17.64
N GLN A 36 -10.37 -3.83 16.32
CA GLN A 36 -10.81 -4.92 15.42
C GLN A 36 -10.00 -6.19 15.56
N VAL A 37 -8.72 -6.07 15.94
CA VAL A 37 -7.82 -7.20 16.15
C VAL A 37 -7.54 -7.49 17.63
N HIS A 38 -8.30 -6.85 18.53
CA HIS A 38 -8.15 -6.95 19.98
C HIS A 38 -6.72 -6.69 20.49
N LEU A 39 -6.03 -5.72 19.89
CA LEU A 39 -4.70 -5.28 20.29
C LEU A 39 -4.65 -3.79 20.61
N SER A 40 -3.71 -3.42 21.47
CA SER A 40 -3.34 -2.01 21.60
C SER A 40 -2.72 -1.49 20.29
N PRO A 41 -2.90 -0.19 19.96
CA PRO A 41 -2.35 0.43 18.75
C PRO A 41 -0.85 0.18 18.57
N TYR A 42 -0.09 0.29 19.66
CA TYR A 42 1.35 0.08 19.68
C TYR A 42 1.73 -1.38 19.42
N HIS A 43 0.99 -2.34 20.00
CA HIS A 43 1.25 -3.75 19.76
C HIS A 43 0.97 -4.10 18.30
N LEU A 44 -0.19 -3.67 17.78
CA LEU A 44 -0.56 -3.89 16.38
C LEU A 44 0.50 -3.33 15.43
N GLN A 45 0.93 -2.08 15.61
CA GLN A 45 1.95 -1.47 14.74
C GLN A 45 3.25 -2.29 14.73
N ARG A 46 3.69 -2.79 15.89
CA ARG A 46 4.92 -3.60 15.99
C ARG A 46 4.77 -4.96 15.32
N VAL A 47 3.66 -5.66 15.54
CA VAL A 47 3.41 -6.97 14.91
C VAL A 47 3.26 -6.81 13.41
N PHE A 48 2.49 -5.81 12.96
CA PHE A 48 2.31 -5.53 11.55
C PHE A 48 3.63 -5.20 10.87
N LYS A 49 4.45 -4.29 11.44
CA LYS A 49 5.78 -3.99 10.88
C LYS A 49 6.71 -5.20 10.88
N ARG A 50 6.63 -6.08 11.89
CA ARG A 50 7.43 -7.32 11.91
C ARG A 50 7.05 -8.27 10.78
N ILE A 51 5.75 -8.44 10.52
CA ILE A 51 5.26 -9.38 9.51
C ILE A 51 5.36 -8.78 8.10
N MET A 52 5.02 -7.50 7.92
CA MET A 52 4.89 -6.84 6.62
C MET A 52 6.09 -5.95 6.26
N GLY A 53 7.05 -5.72 7.15
CA GLY A 53 8.15 -4.76 6.93
C GLY A 53 7.72 -3.28 6.95
N ILE A 54 6.45 -2.99 6.69
CA ILE A 54 5.86 -1.64 6.66
C ILE A 54 4.82 -1.45 7.76
N THR A 55 4.47 -0.20 8.02
CA THR A 55 3.42 0.13 9.01
C THR A 55 2.01 -0.05 8.42
N PRO A 56 0.97 -0.24 9.27
CA PRO A 56 -0.43 -0.29 8.80
C PRO A 56 -0.83 0.95 7.99
N ARG A 57 -0.29 2.11 8.35
CA ARG A 57 -0.53 3.36 7.63
C ARG A 57 0.04 3.33 6.21
N GLN A 58 1.28 2.89 6.05
CA GLN A 58 1.91 2.77 4.72
C GLN A 58 1.18 1.74 3.85
N TYR A 59 0.71 0.63 4.44
CA TYR A 59 -0.13 -0.34 3.74
C TYR A 59 -1.44 0.30 3.25
N ALA A 60 -2.15 1.02 4.12
CA ALA A 60 -3.39 1.69 3.75
C ALA A 60 -3.20 2.78 2.69
N GLU A 61 -2.12 3.58 2.79
CA GLU A 61 -1.78 4.58 1.77
C GLU A 61 -1.48 3.91 0.41
N ALA A 62 -0.72 2.81 0.39
CA ALA A 62 -0.44 2.05 -0.83
C ALA A 62 -1.71 1.41 -1.42
N TYR A 63 -2.60 0.88 -0.59
CA TYR A 63 -3.86 0.26 -1.05
C TYR A 63 -4.83 1.30 -1.62
N ARG A 64 -5.01 2.46 -0.97
CA ARG A 64 -5.79 3.60 -1.52
C ARG A 64 -5.25 4.05 -2.88
N LEU A 65 -3.93 4.15 -2.98
CA LEU A 65 -3.27 4.49 -4.21
C LEU A 65 -3.53 3.43 -5.29
N GLY A 66 -3.53 2.15 -4.95
CA GLY A 66 -3.95 1.06 -5.85
C GLY A 66 -5.40 1.21 -6.35
N GLN A 67 -6.35 1.52 -5.48
CA GLN A 67 -7.75 1.73 -5.85
C GLN A 67 -7.92 2.94 -6.79
N LEU A 68 -7.28 4.07 -6.45
CA LEU A 68 -7.28 5.28 -7.27
C LEU A 68 -6.73 4.99 -8.67
N LYS A 69 -5.66 4.20 -8.75
CA LYS A 69 -5.03 3.78 -10.00
C LYS A 69 -5.95 2.95 -10.89
N THR A 70 -6.73 2.05 -10.29
CA THR A 70 -7.74 1.25 -11.01
C THR A 70 -8.82 2.16 -11.59
N GLN A 71 -9.41 3.04 -10.76
CA GLN A 71 -10.43 4.00 -11.21
C GLN A 71 -9.92 4.94 -12.33
N LEU A 72 -8.65 5.40 -12.23
CA LEU A 72 -8.04 6.24 -13.26
C LEU A 72 -7.80 5.50 -14.58
N LYS A 73 -7.56 4.18 -14.55
CA LYS A 73 -7.45 3.34 -15.76
C LYS A 73 -8.82 3.11 -16.40
N ASP A 74 -9.87 3.02 -15.59
CA ASP A 74 -11.25 2.83 -16.05
C ASP A 74 -11.90 4.11 -16.62
N GLY A 75 -11.14 5.21 -16.70
CA GLY A 75 -11.53 6.44 -17.38
C GLY A 75 -12.25 7.46 -16.50
N GLU A 76 -12.30 7.25 -15.18
CA GLU A 76 -12.91 8.22 -14.29
C GLU A 76 -12.18 9.56 -14.25
N SER A 77 -12.96 10.61 -14.02
CA SER A 77 -12.40 11.93 -13.74
C SER A 77 -11.57 11.88 -12.45
N VAL A 78 -10.42 12.56 -12.44
CA VAL A 78 -9.53 12.61 -11.26
C VAL A 78 -10.30 13.04 -10.00
N THR A 79 -11.26 13.93 -10.19
CA THR A 79 -12.15 14.46 -9.15
C THR A 79 -13.05 13.39 -8.54
N SER A 80 -13.64 12.51 -9.36
CA SER A 80 -14.53 11.41 -8.92
C SER A 80 -13.74 10.33 -8.19
N ALA A 81 -12.63 9.90 -8.77
CA ALA A 81 -11.79 8.83 -8.21
C ALA A 81 -11.22 9.22 -6.84
N LEU A 82 -10.86 10.50 -6.63
CA LEU A 82 -10.41 10.99 -5.33
C LEU A 82 -11.51 10.98 -4.26
N TYR A 83 -12.75 11.31 -4.63
CA TYR A 83 -13.86 11.32 -3.71
C TYR A 83 -14.18 9.91 -3.19
N GLU A 84 -14.15 8.91 -4.08
CA GLU A 84 -14.45 7.51 -3.76
C GLU A 84 -13.39 6.83 -2.89
N VAL A 85 -12.10 7.18 -3.02
CA VAL A 85 -11.07 6.64 -2.11
C VAL A 85 -11.00 7.36 -0.75
N GLY A 86 -12.03 8.15 -0.41
CA GLY A 86 -12.21 8.78 0.89
C GLY A 86 -11.61 10.18 1.03
N TYR A 87 -11.25 10.87 -0.06
CA TYR A 87 -10.87 12.28 -0.02
C TYR A 87 -12.09 13.18 -0.20
N SER A 88 -12.89 13.37 0.86
CA SER A 88 -14.05 14.27 0.83
C SER A 88 -13.64 15.74 0.58
N SER A 89 -14.42 16.42 -0.27
CA SER A 89 -14.35 17.82 -0.70
C SER A 89 -13.87 18.85 0.35
N SER A 90 -12.56 19.06 0.46
CA SER A 90 -12.02 20.31 1.00
C SER A 90 -10.97 20.86 0.05
N SER A 91 -11.03 22.16 -0.25
CA SER A 91 -10.10 22.83 -1.18
C SER A 91 -8.62 22.67 -0.79
N ARG A 92 -8.33 22.40 0.49
CA ARG A 92 -6.99 22.11 1.02
C ARG A 92 -6.49 20.69 0.68
N LEU A 93 -7.38 19.79 0.30
CA LEU A 93 -7.04 18.41 -0.08
C LEU A 93 -6.58 18.34 -1.54
N TYR A 94 -7.16 19.14 -2.44
CA TYR A 94 -6.67 19.31 -3.83
C TYR A 94 -5.22 19.81 -3.90
N GLU A 95 -4.81 20.66 -2.95
CA GLU A 95 -3.42 21.14 -2.83
C GLU A 95 -2.47 20.09 -2.25
N ARG A 96 -2.99 19.05 -1.58
CA ARG A 96 -2.20 17.97 -0.95
C ARG A 96 -2.21 16.64 -1.71
N THR A 97 -3.07 16.49 -2.71
CA THR A 97 -3.17 15.28 -3.53
C THR A 97 -1.82 14.85 -4.15
N PRO A 98 -0.99 15.75 -4.72
CA PRO A 98 0.34 15.38 -5.23
C PRO A 98 1.38 15.03 -4.15
N VAL A 99 1.10 15.42 -2.90
CA VAL A 99 2.00 15.36 -1.74
C VAL A 99 1.80 14.07 -0.93
N GLN A 100 0.59 13.49 -0.91
CA GLN A 100 0.32 12.20 -0.27
C GLN A 100 0.38 10.99 -1.21
N LEU A 101 0.25 11.17 -2.53
CA LEU A 101 0.20 10.06 -3.50
C LEU A 101 1.57 9.58 -4.01
N GLY A 102 2.64 10.29 -3.71
CA GLY A 102 3.96 10.04 -4.27
C GLY A 102 4.07 10.13 -5.81
N MET A 103 2.98 10.50 -6.50
CA MET A 103 2.88 10.72 -7.94
C MET A 103 1.65 11.59 -8.26
N THR A 104 1.60 12.24 -9.42
CA THR A 104 0.38 12.93 -9.90
C THR A 104 -0.48 11.96 -10.73
N PRO A 105 -1.82 12.11 -10.76
CA PRO A 105 -2.69 11.32 -11.62
C PRO A 105 -2.28 11.34 -13.10
N THR A 106 -1.78 12.47 -13.58
CA THR A 106 -1.24 12.62 -14.95
C THR A 106 -0.01 11.75 -15.18
N VAL A 107 0.96 11.76 -14.26
CA VAL A 107 2.17 10.92 -14.38
C VAL A 107 1.80 9.45 -14.40
N TYR A 108 0.84 9.05 -13.56
CA TYR A 108 0.34 7.68 -13.52
C TYR A 108 -0.33 7.26 -14.84
N ARG A 109 -1.24 8.07 -15.41
CA ARG A 109 -1.88 7.78 -16.71
C ARG A 109 -0.88 7.62 -17.85
N HIS A 110 0.29 8.25 -17.76
CA HIS A 110 1.37 8.09 -18.72
C HIS A 110 2.35 6.96 -18.33
N GLY A 111 1.87 5.94 -17.61
CA GLY A 111 2.65 4.75 -17.25
C GLY A 111 3.76 5.02 -16.24
N GLY A 112 3.69 6.10 -15.47
CA GLY A 112 4.75 6.48 -14.52
C GLY A 112 5.95 7.18 -15.14
N LYS A 113 5.79 7.81 -16.33
CA LYS A 113 6.88 8.50 -17.03
C LYS A 113 7.65 9.47 -16.12
N GLY A 114 8.95 9.26 -16.00
CA GLY A 114 9.85 10.08 -15.18
C GLY A 114 9.86 9.73 -13.69
N MET A 115 9.16 8.67 -13.27
CA MET A 115 9.29 8.12 -11.92
C MET A 115 10.50 7.19 -11.84
N SER A 116 11.21 7.26 -10.72
CA SER A 116 12.14 6.22 -10.28
C SER A 116 11.48 5.45 -9.13
N ILE A 117 11.34 4.14 -9.31
CA ILE A 117 10.71 3.22 -8.38
C ILE A 117 11.77 2.22 -7.94
N ASN A 118 12.13 2.26 -6.66
CA ASN A 118 12.94 1.24 -6.02
C ASN A 118 12.01 0.21 -5.39
N TYR A 119 12.30 -1.07 -5.53
CA TYR A 119 11.51 -2.11 -4.90
C TYR A 119 12.37 -3.20 -4.28
N THR A 120 11.83 -3.88 -3.27
CA THR A 120 12.39 -5.12 -2.73
C THR A 120 11.31 -6.19 -2.71
N VAL A 121 11.74 -7.46 -2.80
CA VAL A 121 10.86 -8.61 -2.57
C VAL A 121 11.42 -9.42 -1.41
N VAL A 122 10.68 -9.44 -0.32
CA VAL A 122 11.06 -10.13 0.91
C VAL A 122 10.18 -11.35 1.15
N ASN A 123 10.75 -12.36 1.82
CA ASN A 123 9.96 -13.43 2.39
C ASN A 123 9.26 -12.86 3.61
N CYS A 124 7.94 -13.00 3.65
CA CYS A 124 7.19 -12.81 4.87
C CYS A 124 6.36 -14.05 5.18
N PRO A 125 5.86 -14.19 6.41
CA PRO A 125 4.99 -15.31 6.76
C PRO A 125 3.69 -15.43 5.95
N LEU A 126 3.38 -14.45 5.08
CA LEU A 126 2.23 -14.45 4.16
C LEU A 126 2.60 -14.86 2.72
N GLY A 127 3.87 -15.17 2.44
CA GLY A 127 4.37 -15.47 1.10
C GLY A 127 5.50 -14.51 0.67
N ARG A 128 5.51 -14.14 -0.61
CA ARG A 128 6.41 -13.10 -1.13
C ARG A 128 5.73 -11.74 -1.04
N LEU A 129 6.42 -10.78 -0.45
CA LEU A 129 5.96 -9.41 -0.31
C LEU A 129 6.86 -8.49 -1.13
N LEU A 130 6.26 -7.84 -2.13
CA LEU A 130 6.88 -6.74 -2.85
C LEU A 130 6.50 -5.42 -2.18
N VAL A 131 7.50 -4.59 -1.89
CA VAL A 131 7.32 -3.20 -1.47
C VAL A 131 8.06 -2.33 -2.47
N ALA A 132 7.34 -1.44 -3.14
CA ALA A 132 7.89 -0.48 -4.10
C ALA A 132 7.67 0.95 -3.60
N ALA A 133 8.69 1.78 -3.72
CA ALA A 133 8.70 3.15 -3.25
C ALA A 133 9.36 4.10 -4.25
N THR A 134 8.92 5.35 -4.22
CA THR A 134 9.59 6.48 -4.86
C THR A 134 10.23 7.39 -3.81
N ALA A 135 10.92 8.44 -4.24
CA ALA A 135 11.42 9.49 -3.34
C ALA A 135 10.33 10.14 -2.46
N LYS A 136 9.05 9.96 -2.81
CA LYS A 136 7.92 10.51 -2.05
C LYS A 136 7.23 9.49 -1.13
N GLY A 137 7.60 8.21 -1.17
CA GLY A 137 7.04 7.17 -0.31
C GLY A 137 6.64 5.89 -1.06
N VAL A 138 6.03 4.95 -0.32
CA VAL A 138 5.58 3.65 -0.84
C VAL A 138 4.49 3.86 -1.89
N CYS A 139 4.72 3.39 -3.12
CA CYS A 139 3.79 3.54 -4.23
C CYS A 139 3.07 2.23 -4.59
N ALA A 140 3.59 1.08 -4.17
CA ALA A 140 2.90 -0.21 -4.29
C ALA A 140 3.35 -1.18 -3.20
N VAL A 141 2.40 -2.01 -2.75
CA VAL A 141 2.64 -3.16 -1.87
C VAL A 141 1.83 -4.31 -2.46
N SER A 142 2.45 -5.47 -2.63
CA SER A 142 1.78 -6.63 -3.24
C SER A 142 2.26 -7.92 -2.61
N LEU A 143 1.32 -8.81 -2.31
CA LEU A 143 1.58 -10.17 -1.84
C LEU A 143 1.38 -11.16 -2.99
N GLY A 144 2.21 -12.20 -3.05
CA GLY A 144 2.11 -13.25 -4.04
C GLY A 144 3.01 -14.44 -3.74
N ASP A 145 3.04 -15.40 -4.66
CA ASP A 145 3.76 -16.66 -4.45
C ASP A 145 5.19 -16.66 -5.02
N SER A 146 5.53 -15.73 -5.91
CA SER A 146 6.86 -15.66 -6.52
C SER A 146 7.32 -14.23 -6.82
N ASP A 147 8.64 -14.00 -6.80
CA ASP A 147 9.27 -12.73 -7.21
C ASP A 147 8.87 -12.37 -8.62
N THR A 148 9.01 -13.31 -9.57
CA THR A 148 8.77 -13.08 -10.98
C THR A 148 7.36 -12.56 -11.27
N THR A 149 6.35 -13.12 -10.60
CA THR A 149 4.95 -12.65 -10.75
C THR A 149 4.76 -11.24 -10.22
N LEU A 150 5.36 -10.93 -9.07
CA LEU A 150 5.25 -9.61 -8.43
C LEU A 150 6.00 -8.55 -9.23
N GLU A 151 7.21 -8.86 -9.68
CA GLU A 151 8.04 -8.01 -10.52
C GLU A 151 7.37 -7.72 -11.86
N SER A 152 6.82 -8.75 -12.52
CA SER A 152 6.10 -8.60 -13.79
C SER A 152 4.86 -7.72 -13.64
N ALA A 153 4.11 -7.89 -12.54
CA ALA A 153 2.95 -7.05 -12.23
C ALA A 153 3.38 -5.59 -12.02
N LEU A 154 4.47 -5.33 -11.29
CA LEU A 154 5.00 -3.98 -11.07
C LEU A 154 5.42 -3.31 -12.39
N VAL A 155 6.11 -4.03 -13.27
CA VAL A 155 6.54 -3.52 -14.59
C VAL A 155 5.33 -3.23 -15.48
N SER A 156 4.33 -4.13 -15.49
CA SER A 156 3.09 -3.91 -16.24
C SER A 156 2.28 -2.71 -15.71
N GLU A 157 2.36 -2.44 -14.40
CA GLU A 157 1.69 -1.31 -13.76
C GLU A 157 2.32 0.03 -14.13
N TYR A 158 3.65 0.05 -14.29
CA TYR A 158 4.44 1.27 -14.56
C TYR A 158 5.37 1.12 -15.77
N PRO A 159 4.82 0.93 -16.98
CA PRO A 159 5.61 0.59 -18.17
C PRO A 159 6.56 1.71 -18.64
N ALA A 160 6.40 2.94 -18.15
CA ALA A 160 7.24 4.09 -18.48
C ALA A 160 8.08 4.61 -17.30
N ALA A 161 8.05 3.94 -16.14
CA ALA A 161 8.90 4.26 -15.01
C ALA A 161 10.28 3.58 -15.10
N GLN A 162 11.27 4.17 -14.44
CA GLN A 162 12.54 3.50 -14.15
C GLN A 162 12.34 2.64 -12.90
N ILE A 163 12.43 1.32 -13.06
CA ILE A 163 12.19 0.37 -11.96
C ILE A 163 13.50 -0.34 -11.65
N GLN A 164 13.93 -0.27 -10.38
CA GLN A 164 15.17 -0.87 -9.92
C GLN A 164 14.93 -1.68 -8.64
N ARG A 165 15.48 -2.90 -8.60
CA ARG A 165 15.50 -3.68 -7.36
C ARG A 165 16.56 -3.11 -6.42
N ASP A 166 16.17 -2.85 -5.19
CA ASP A 166 17.03 -2.38 -4.10
C ASP A 166 16.63 -3.09 -2.80
N ASP A 167 17.33 -4.18 -2.52
CA ASP A 167 17.11 -4.98 -1.31
C ASP A 167 17.77 -4.37 -0.05
N HIS A 168 18.42 -3.21 -0.16
CA HIS A 168 19.15 -2.56 0.93
C HIS A 168 18.49 -1.29 1.47
N GLN A 169 17.63 -0.61 0.71
CA GLN A 169 17.08 0.71 1.09
C GLN A 169 15.71 0.69 1.80
N LEU A 170 14.99 -0.42 1.82
CA LEU A 170 13.60 -0.48 2.34
C LEU A 170 13.53 -1.21 3.69
N GLY A 171 14.10 -0.61 4.75
CA GLY A 171 14.04 -1.10 6.15
C GLY A 171 13.64 -0.05 7.18
#